data_AF-A0A2V9G5V5-F1
#
_entry.id   AF-A0A2V9G5V5-F1
#
_cell.length_a   1.000
_cell.length_b   1.000
_cell.length_c   1.000
_cell.angle_alpha   90.00
_cell.angle_beta   90.00
_cell.angle_gamma   90.00
#
_symmetry.space_group_name_H-M   'P 1'
#
loop_
_entity.id
_entity.type
_entity.pdbx_description
1 polymer ?
#
loop_
_entity_poly.entity_id
_entity_poly.type
_entity_poly.pdbx_seq_one_letter_code
_entity_poly.pdbx_strand_id
1 'polypeptide(L)'
;MFTGASMIFRSIIFAGLVVVALLRSVGVSQTLQSPGPVAKPAAVMPEVIQFPAAAQPSEHFDTDAATNAYLAEIPASARARSDAYFEGGYWLILWDFLYGAALYLFLLRFGWSAAMRNFAERATRFKPLQTFIYWSEFLMVTTILDAPLGLYEGYFRERQYGLATQTLLPWLGDQLIILLVNLVFGGIVAVALVGVVRRLSDTWWIWGAVVSMVFLIFIVMIAPVLIFPLLNKYTVLEDPRITEPILSLARANGIPARKVYQMDASR
;
A
#
# COMPACT_ATOMS: atom_id res chain seq x y z
N MET A 1 -10.70 -7.39 -41.15
CA MET A 1 -11.81 -7.79 -40.25
C MET A 1 -11.35 -8.49 -38.96
N PHE A 2 -10.12 -8.24 -38.48
CA PHE A 2 -9.54 -8.90 -37.27
C PHE A 2 -8.82 -7.90 -36.35
N THR A 3 -9.40 -6.71 -36.14
CA THR A 3 -8.72 -5.60 -35.43
C THR A 3 -9.39 -5.18 -34.12
N GLY A 4 -10.64 -5.58 -33.86
CA GLY A 4 -11.35 -5.19 -32.62
C GLY A 4 -10.98 -6.03 -31.39
N ALA A 5 -10.81 -7.34 -31.55
CA ALA A 5 -10.60 -8.26 -30.42
C ALA A 5 -9.21 -8.11 -29.75
N SER A 6 -8.18 -7.68 -30.48
CA SER A 6 -6.82 -7.51 -29.91
C SER A 6 -6.67 -6.21 -29.12
N MET A 7 -7.43 -5.16 -29.45
CA MET A 7 -7.48 -3.91 -28.68
C MET A 7 -8.21 -4.12 -27.35
N ILE A 8 -9.35 -4.81 -27.36
CA ILE A 8 -10.12 -5.15 -26.15
C ILE A 8 -9.28 -5.98 -25.18
N PHE A 9 -8.53 -6.97 -25.67
CA PHE A 9 -7.67 -7.80 -24.83
C PHE A 9 -6.48 -7.03 -24.22
N ARG A 10 -5.88 -6.10 -24.97
CA ARG A 10 -4.77 -5.25 -24.49
C ARG A 10 -5.22 -4.23 -23.44
N SER A 11 -6.43 -3.69 -23.59
CA SER A 11 -6.99 -2.70 -22.64
C SER A 11 -7.53 -3.33 -21.36
N ILE A 12 -8.04 -4.57 -21.40
CA ILE A 12 -8.47 -5.33 -20.20
C ILE A 12 -7.29 -5.67 -19.31
N ILE A 13 -6.14 -6.03 -19.89
CA ILE A 13 -4.90 -6.27 -19.14
C ILE A 13 -4.44 -4.99 -18.45
N PHE A 14 -4.54 -3.84 -19.13
CA PHE A 14 -4.13 -2.54 -18.58
C PHE A 14 -5.07 -2.05 -17.45
N ALA A 15 -6.39 -2.17 -17.62
CA ALA A 15 -7.35 -1.76 -16.60
C ALA A 15 -7.36 -2.67 -15.36
N GLY A 16 -7.17 -3.98 -15.55
CA GLY A 16 -7.00 -4.94 -14.45
C GLY A 16 -5.70 -4.72 -13.68
N LEU A 17 -4.60 -4.42 -14.40
CA LEU A 17 -3.32 -4.04 -13.79
C LEU A 17 -3.42 -2.73 -13.02
N VAL A 18 -4.19 -1.74 -13.47
CA VAL A 18 -4.36 -0.48 -12.74
C VAL A 18 -5.15 -0.68 -11.44
N VAL A 19 -6.19 -1.51 -11.41
CA VAL A 19 -6.94 -1.81 -10.17
C VAL A 19 -6.11 -2.67 -9.19
N VAL A 20 -5.35 -3.64 -9.70
CA VAL A 20 -4.41 -4.44 -8.87
C VAL A 20 -3.25 -3.59 -8.38
N ALA A 21 -2.70 -2.70 -9.21
CA ALA A 21 -1.63 -1.77 -8.84
C ALA A 21 -2.13 -0.73 -7.82
N LEU A 22 -3.38 -0.27 -7.92
CA LEU A 22 -3.99 0.64 -6.94
C LEU A 22 -4.26 -0.05 -5.60
N LEU A 23 -4.66 -1.32 -5.60
CA LEU A 23 -4.81 -2.11 -4.37
C LEU A 23 -3.45 -2.50 -3.74
N ARG A 24 -2.43 -2.76 -4.58
CA ARG A 24 -1.04 -2.99 -4.13
C ARG A 24 -0.38 -1.69 -3.64
N SER A 25 -0.67 -0.53 -4.23
CA SER A 25 -0.14 0.77 -3.78
C SER A 25 -0.75 1.25 -2.47
N VAL A 26 -1.94 0.76 -2.10
CA VAL A 26 -2.49 0.96 -0.74
C VAL A 26 -1.71 0.14 0.30
N GLY A 27 -1.00 -0.92 -0.10
CA GLY A 27 -0.19 -1.76 0.78
C GLY A 27 1.30 -1.41 0.89
N VAL A 28 1.83 -0.49 0.06
CA VAL A 28 3.29 -0.26 -0.07
C VAL A 28 3.76 1.09 0.48
N SER A 29 2.90 1.89 1.12
CA SER A 29 3.34 3.19 1.65
C SER A 29 2.66 3.58 2.94
N GLN A 30 2.93 2.79 3.99
CA GLN A 30 2.88 3.28 5.36
C GLN A 30 4.11 2.78 6.12
N THR A 31 5.30 3.18 5.67
CA THR A 31 6.48 3.22 6.55
C THR A 31 6.30 4.38 7.53
N LEU A 32 5.37 4.22 8.46
CA LEU A 32 5.33 5.05 9.66
C LEU A 32 6.53 4.63 10.50
N GLN A 33 7.49 5.55 10.61
CA GLN A 33 8.66 5.44 11.45
C GLN A 33 8.27 4.94 12.85
N SER A 34 8.63 3.70 13.17
CA SER A 34 8.57 3.20 14.54
C SER A 34 9.61 3.96 15.37
N PRO A 35 9.24 4.68 16.44
CA PRO A 35 10.23 5.13 17.39
C PRO A 35 10.84 3.87 18.04
N GLY A 36 12.16 3.83 18.20
CA GLY A 36 12.85 2.76 18.95
C GLY A 36 12.32 2.65 20.40
N PRO A 37 12.83 1.72 21.23
CA PRO A 37 12.32 1.53 22.58
C PRO A 37 12.51 2.81 23.42
N VAL A 38 11.47 3.65 23.49
CA VAL A 38 11.46 4.87 24.29
C VAL A 38 11.13 4.45 25.71
N ALA A 39 12.12 4.53 26.60
CA ALA A 39 11.89 4.52 28.04
C ALA A 39 10.81 5.55 28.38
N LYS A 40 9.84 5.19 29.24
CA LYS A 40 8.76 6.08 29.71
C LYS A 40 9.32 7.50 29.95
N PRO A 41 8.91 8.52 29.17
CA PRO A 41 9.38 9.86 29.42
C PRO A 41 8.69 10.40 30.66
N ALA A 42 9.50 10.88 31.62
CA ALA A 42 9.02 11.80 32.62
C ALA A 42 8.37 13.01 31.93
N ALA A 43 7.27 13.47 32.50
CA ALA A 43 6.41 14.51 31.98
C ALA A 43 7.15 15.85 31.75
N VAL A 44 7.61 16.08 30.54
CA VAL A 44 7.95 17.41 30.01
C VAL A 44 7.52 17.39 28.55
N MET A 45 6.75 18.39 28.09
CA MET A 45 6.51 18.56 26.66
C MET A 45 7.89 18.62 25.97
N PRO A 46 8.12 17.93 24.84
CA PRO A 46 9.42 18.00 24.18
C PRO A 46 9.74 19.48 23.93
N GLU A 47 10.88 19.87 24.44
CA GLU A 47 11.48 21.19 24.26
C GLU A 47 11.36 21.56 22.77
N VAL A 48 10.92 22.78 22.50
CA VAL A 48 10.87 23.37 21.15
C VAL A 48 12.13 22.92 20.43
N ILE A 49 12.00 22.29 19.25
CA ILE A 49 13.12 21.87 18.41
C ILE A 49 14.13 23.01 18.42
N GLN A 50 15.27 22.82 19.08
CA GLN A 50 16.26 23.88 19.23
C GLN A 50 16.89 24.06 17.85
N PHE A 51 16.53 25.14 17.16
CA PHE A 51 17.10 25.43 15.85
C PHE A 51 18.52 26.00 16.03
N PRO A 52 19.49 25.56 15.22
CA PRO A 52 20.85 26.09 15.28
C PRO A 52 20.82 27.60 15.05
N ALA A 53 21.76 28.34 15.63
CA ALA A 53 21.78 29.80 15.60
C ALA A 53 21.69 30.38 14.18
N ALA A 54 22.26 29.68 13.18
CA ALA A 54 22.21 30.07 11.77
C ALA A 54 20.82 29.87 11.11
N ALA A 55 19.95 29.05 11.69
CA ALA A 55 18.59 28.79 11.23
C ALA A 55 17.53 29.67 11.92
N GLN A 56 17.96 30.59 12.78
CA GLN A 56 17.07 31.56 13.42
C GLN A 56 16.69 32.68 12.43
N PRO A 57 15.47 33.27 12.52
CA PRO A 57 15.07 34.37 11.66
C PRO A 57 16.03 35.57 11.78
N SER A 58 16.54 36.06 10.65
CA SER A 58 17.41 37.24 10.58
C SER A 58 17.05 38.11 9.36
N GLU A 59 17.46 39.39 9.38
CA GLU A 59 17.21 40.33 8.25
C GLU A 59 17.83 39.87 6.92
N HIS A 60 18.89 39.04 6.99
CA HIS A 60 19.57 38.44 5.85
C HIS A 60 19.68 36.93 6.03
N PHE A 61 18.53 36.25 6.04
CA PHE A 61 18.48 34.80 6.21
C PHE A 61 19.17 34.07 5.04
N ASP A 62 20.22 33.32 5.36
CA ASP A 62 20.94 32.46 4.41
C ASP A 62 20.42 31.02 4.53
N THR A 63 19.73 30.57 3.47
CA THR A 63 19.12 29.24 3.41
C THR A 63 20.13 28.11 3.43
N ASP A 64 21.31 28.30 2.83
CA ASP A 64 22.33 27.28 2.72
C ASP A 64 23.09 27.14 4.03
N ALA A 65 23.42 28.27 4.68
CA ALA A 65 24.03 28.27 6.00
C ALA A 65 23.10 27.66 7.06
N ALA A 66 21.82 28.01 7.05
CA ALA A 66 20.82 27.44 7.96
C ALA A 66 20.66 25.92 7.76
N THR A 67 20.59 25.49 6.50
CA THR A 67 20.45 24.06 6.14
C THR A 67 21.69 23.28 6.54
N ASN A 68 22.90 23.79 6.25
CA ASN A 68 24.16 23.15 6.65
C ASN A 68 24.29 23.03 8.16
N ALA A 69 23.89 24.07 8.91
CA ALA A 69 23.90 24.05 10.37
C ALA A 69 22.96 22.97 10.93
N TYR A 70 21.74 22.86 10.37
CA TYR A 70 20.80 21.81 10.76
C TYR A 70 21.29 20.40 10.38
N LEU A 71 21.84 20.26 9.16
CA LEU A 71 22.41 19.00 8.68
C LEU A 71 23.65 18.57 9.49
N ALA A 72 24.35 19.49 10.16
CA ALA A 72 25.47 19.19 11.04
C ALA A 72 25.04 18.60 12.39
N GLU A 73 23.79 18.81 12.82
CA GLU A 73 23.25 18.22 14.05
C GLU A 73 22.93 16.72 13.88
N ILE A 74 22.72 16.27 12.64
CA ILE A 74 22.42 14.87 12.34
C ILE A 74 23.72 14.04 12.40
N PRO A 75 23.81 13.01 13.26
CA PRO A 75 25.00 12.17 13.34
C PRO A 75 25.34 11.53 11.99
N ALA A 76 26.62 11.53 11.62
CA ALA A 76 27.07 10.97 10.34
C ALA A 76 26.67 9.50 10.13
N SER A 77 26.62 8.71 11.22
CA SER A 77 26.15 7.31 11.19
C SER A 77 24.65 7.18 10.91
N ALA A 78 23.83 8.13 11.39
CA ALA A 78 22.40 8.17 11.11
C ALA A 78 22.13 8.55 9.66
N ARG A 79 22.86 9.54 9.12
CA ARG A 79 22.82 9.89 7.69
C ARG A 79 23.22 8.70 6.82
N ALA A 80 24.38 8.09 7.07
CA ALA A 80 24.85 6.96 6.28
C ALA A 80 23.88 5.76 6.29
N ARG A 81 23.24 5.47 7.44
CA ARG A 81 22.19 4.44 7.53
C ARG A 81 20.95 4.80 6.70
N SER A 82 20.53 6.06 6.75
CA SER A 82 19.40 6.57 5.96
C SER A 82 19.70 6.46 4.46
N ASP A 83 20.87 6.92 4.03
CA ASP A 83 21.29 6.89 2.63
C ASP A 83 21.34 5.46 2.11
N ALA A 84 21.95 4.53 2.86
CA ALA A 84 21.96 3.11 2.50
C ALA A 84 20.56 2.50 2.38
N TYR A 85 19.63 2.89 3.25
CA TYR A 85 18.24 2.46 3.17
C TYR A 85 17.56 3.02 1.91
N PHE A 86 17.68 4.32 1.62
CA PHE A 86 17.00 4.92 0.47
C PHE A 86 17.62 4.53 -0.87
N GLU A 87 18.94 4.51 -0.97
CA GLU A 87 19.65 4.11 -2.19
C GLU A 87 19.37 2.64 -2.56
N GLY A 88 19.38 1.75 -1.57
CA GLY A 88 18.93 0.38 -1.78
C GLY A 88 17.46 0.32 -2.23
N GLY A 89 16.64 1.29 -1.80
CA GLY A 89 15.22 1.44 -2.19
C GLY A 89 15.09 1.69 -3.68
N TYR A 90 15.90 2.58 -4.22
CA TYR A 90 15.92 2.90 -5.65
C TYR A 90 16.30 1.70 -6.50
N TRP A 91 17.25 0.88 -6.06
CA TRP A 91 17.59 -0.37 -6.74
C TRP A 91 16.46 -1.39 -6.69
N LEU A 92 15.72 -1.49 -5.58
CA LEU A 92 14.58 -2.39 -5.52
C LEU A 92 13.47 -2.01 -6.48
N ILE A 93 13.19 -0.72 -6.70
CA ILE A 93 12.22 -0.29 -7.72
C ILE A 93 12.58 -0.87 -9.10
N LEU A 94 13.87 -0.86 -9.47
CA LEU A 94 14.33 -1.48 -10.72
C LEU A 94 14.13 -3.00 -10.70
N TRP A 95 14.52 -3.67 -9.60
CA TRP A 95 14.41 -5.11 -9.49
C TRP A 95 12.95 -5.60 -9.45
N ASP A 96 12.05 -4.89 -8.78
CA ASP A 96 10.61 -5.10 -8.82
C ASP A 96 10.07 -5.07 -10.24
N PHE A 97 10.46 -4.04 -11.00
CA PHE A 97 10.07 -3.91 -12.40
C PHE A 97 10.59 -5.07 -13.24
N LEU A 98 11.89 -5.40 -13.13
CA LEU A 98 12.51 -6.47 -13.91
C LEU A 98 11.94 -7.85 -13.54
N TYR A 99 11.76 -8.09 -12.25
CA TYR A 99 11.19 -9.33 -11.72
C TYR A 99 9.74 -9.49 -12.16
N GLY A 100 8.91 -8.45 -11.97
CA GLY A 100 7.52 -8.45 -12.40
C GLY A 100 7.38 -8.64 -13.92
N ALA A 101 8.21 -7.95 -14.71
CA ALA A 101 8.23 -8.13 -16.16
C ALA A 101 8.61 -9.57 -16.54
N ALA A 102 9.66 -10.13 -15.93
CA ALA A 102 10.10 -11.50 -16.16
C ALA A 102 9.00 -12.51 -15.78
N LEU A 103 8.33 -12.31 -14.64
CA LEU A 103 7.22 -13.11 -14.16
C LEU A 103 6.05 -13.09 -15.16
N TYR A 104 5.60 -11.92 -15.61
CA TYR A 104 4.49 -11.84 -16.56
C TYR A 104 4.87 -12.39 -17.95
N LEU A 105 6.11 -12.17 -18.40
CA LEU A 105 6.64 -12.79 -19.61
C LEU A 105 6.69 -14.32 -19.49
N PHE A 106 7.07 -14.84 -18.32
CA PHE A 106 7.04 -16.25 -18.00
C PHE A 106 5.60 -16.80 -18.08
N LEU A 107 4.63 -16.19 -17.38
CA LEU A 107 3.22 -16.62 -17.44
C LEU A 107 2.67 -16.60 -18.87
N LEU A 108 3.05 -15.60 -19.66
CA LEU A 108 2.65 -15.48 -21.06
C LEU A 108 3.32 -16.56 -21.93
N ARG A 109 4.62 -16.79 -21.77
CA ARG A 109 5.42 -17.73 -22.56
C ARG A 109 4.96 -19.18 -22.35
N PHE A 110 4.65 -19.55 -21.11
CA PHE A 110 4.17 -20.88 -20.77
C PHE A 110 2.65 -21.05 -20.94
N GLY A 111 1.93 -19.97 -21.27
CA GLY A 111 0.48 -20.01 -21.50
C GLY A 111 -0.33 -20.37 -20.26
N TRP A 112 0.21 -20.17 -19.05
CA TRP A 112 -0.45 -20.55 -17.80
C TRP A 112 -1.77 -19.81 -17.60
N SER A 113 -1.85 -18.53 -18.02
CA SER A 113 -3.11 -17.77 -18.02
C SER A 113 -4.18 -18.42 -18.91
N ALA A 114 -3.80 -18.94 -20.08
CA ALA A 114 -4.75 -19.65 -20.94
C ALA A 114 -5.19 -20.98 -20.32
N ALA A 115 -4.28 -21.68 -19.65
CA ALA A 115 -4.60 -22.91 -18.92
C ALA A 115 -5.59 -22.66 -17.77
N MET A 116 -5.40 -21.61 -16.97
CA MET A 116 -6.33 -21.16 -15.92
C MET A 116 -7.71 -20.86 -16.50
N ARG A 117 -7.77 -20.07 -17.59
CA ARG A 117 -9.06 -19.76 -18.25
C ARG A 117 -9.77 -21.04 -18.70
N ASN A 118 -9.06 -21.95 -19.36
CA ASN A 118 -9.64 -23.20 -19.84
C ASN A 118 -10.11 -24.09 -18.67
N PHE A 119 -9.39 -24.11 -17.56
CA PHE A 119 -9.82 -24.78 -16.34
C PHE A 119 -11.10 -24.18 -15.79
N ALA A 120 -11.16 -22.86 -15.62
CA ALA A 120 -12.34 -22.15 -15.12
C ALA A 120 -13.58 -22.39 -16.02
N GLU A 121 -13.40 -22.39 -17.34
CA GLU A 121 -14.46 -22.70 -18.31
C GLU A 121 -14.96 -24.14 -18.22
N ARG A 122 -14.07 -25.09 -17.91
CA ARG A 122 -14.41 -26.50 -17.70
C ARG A 122 -15.09 -26.74 -16.35
N ALA A 123 -14.70 -25.99 -15.32
CA ALA A 123 -15.21 -26.16 -13.96
C ALA A 123 -16.69 -25.75 -13.83
N THR A 124 -17.15 -24.75 -14.58
CA THR A 124 -18.53 -24.28 -14.51
C THR A 124 -19.01 -23.65 -15.82
N ARG A 125 -20.31 -23.75 -16.11
CA ARG A 125 -20.94 -23.03 -17.23
C ARG A 125 -21.31 -21.58 -16.87
N PHE A 126 -21.33 -21.22 -15.60
CA PHE A 126 -21.81 -19.91 -15.14
C PHE A 126 -20.73 -18.83 -15.31
N LYS A 127 -20.95 -17.90 -16.25
CA LYS A 127 -19.96 -16.90 -16.69
C LYS A 127 -19.37 -16.01 -15.59
N PRO A 128 -20.14 -15.53 -14.60
CA PRO A 128 -19.57 -14.86 -13.42
C PRO A 128 -18.62 -15.76 -12.63
N LEU A 129 -19.02 -17.00 -12.36
CA LEU A 129 -18.22 -17.94 -11.58
C LEU A 129 -16.92 -18.34 -12.30
N GLN A 130 -16.95 -18.49 -13.63
CA GLN A 130 -15.73 -18.66 -14.43
C GLN A 130 -14.71 -17.53 -14.19
N THR A 131 -15.21 -16.29 -14.10
CA THR A 131 -14.35 -15.10 -13.90
C THR A 131 -13.76 -15.09 -12.50
N PHE A 132 -14.57 -15.45 -11.49
CA PHE A 132 -14.10 -15.53 -10.10
C PHE A 132 -13.07 -16.65 -9.90
N ILE A 133 -13.29 -17.82 -10.52
CA ILE A 133 -12.32 -18.94 -10.47
C ILE A 133 -11.00 -18.50 -11.11
N TYR A 134 -11.04 -17.96 -12.34
CA TYR A 134 -9.84 -17.46 -13.01
C TYR A 134 -9.10 -16.40 -12.17
N TRP A 135 -9.84 -15.46 -11.58
CA TRP A 135 -9.27 -14.45 -10.67
C TRP A 135 -8.56 -15.10 -9.48
N SER A 136 -9.19 -16.10 -8.87
CA SER A 136 -8.65 -16.82 -7.71
C SER A 136 -7.35 -17.55 -8.07
N GLU A 137 -7.34 -18.26 -9.19
CA GLU A 137 -6.15 -18.98 -9.68
C GLU A 137 -5.00 -18.02 -10.00
N PHE A 138 -5.32 -16.95 -10.73
CA PHE A 138 -4.34 -15.94 -11.11
C PHE A 138 -3.74 -15.27 -9.87
N LEU A 139 -4.58 -14.83 -8.93
CA LEU A 139 -4.15 -14.22 -7.67
C LEU A 139 -3.24 -15.15 -6.87
N MET A 140 -3.59 -16.44 -6.75
CA MET A 140 -2.78 -17.40 -6.01
C MET A 140 -1.42 -17.61 -6.67
N VAL A 141 -1.38 -17.81 -7.98
CA VAL A 141 -0.11 -18.00 -8.70
C VAL A 141 0.77 -16.76 -8.61
N THR A 142 0.23 -15.56 -8.84
CA THR A 142 1.03 -14.33 -8.73
C THR A 142 1.49 -14.09 -7.29
N THR A 143 0.66 -14.38 -6.29
CA THR A 143 1.07 -14.22 -4.87
C THR A 143 2.22 -15.15 -4.53
N ILE A 144 2.17 -16.41 -4.95
CA ILE A 144 3.24 -17.38 -4.70
C ILE A 144 4.53 -16.99 -5.41
N LEU A 145 4.42 -16.53 -6.67
CA LEU A 145 5.58 -16.11 -7.44
C LEU A 145 6.18 -14.82 -6.89
N ASP A 146 5.38 -13.85 -6.45
CA ASP A 146 5.86 -12.60 -5.84
C ASP A 146 6.37 -12.79 -4.41
N ALA A 147 5.96 -13.86 -3.71
CA ALA A 147 6.23 -14.07 -2.29
C ALA A 147 7.72 -13.96 -1.88
N PRO A 148 8.70 -14.49 -2.65
CA PRO A 148 10.12 -14.38 -2.28
C PRO A 148 10.60 -12.92 -2.20
N LEU A 149 10.22 -12.10 -3.17
CA LEU A 149 10.59 -10.67 -3.21
C LEU A 149 9.82 -9.91 -2.12
N GLY A 150 8.51 -10.12 -2.01
CA GLY A 150 7.69 -9.50 -0.97
C GLY A 150 8.15 -9.85 0.46
N LEU A 151 8.64 -11.07 0.69
CA LEU A 151 9.21 -11.48 1.98
C LEU A 151 10.56 -10.80 2.26
N TYR A 152 11.41 -10.65 1.23
CA TYR A 152 12.67 -9.92 1.38
C TYR A 152 12.42 -8.46 1.73
N GLU A 153 11.57 -7.78 0.96
CA GLU A 153 11.31 -6.35 1.10
C GLU A 153 10.49 -6.03 2.34
N GLY A 154 9.37 -6.72 2.52
CA GLY A 154 8.40 -6.42 3.57
C GLY A 154 8.77 -6.96 4.96
N TYR A 155 9.71 -7.91 5.06
CA TYR A 155 10.12 -8.48 6.34
C TYR A 155 11.62 -8.37 6.59
N PHE A 156 12.46 -9.03 5.78
CA PHE A 156 13.89 -9.13 6.08
C PHE A 156 14.59 -7.76 6.05
N ARG A 157 14.31 -6.97 5.02
CA ARG A 157 14.91 -5.66 4.85
C ARG A 157 14.47 -4.68 5.93
N GLU A 158 13.17 -4.55 6.17
CA GLU A 158 12.65 -3.66 7.23
C GLU A 158 13.21 -4.04 8.62
N ARG A 159 13.38 -5.34 8.89
CA ARG A 159 14.02 -5.83 10.12
C ARG A 159 15.51 -5.50 10.19
N GLN A 160 16.25 -5.66 9.09
CA GLN A 160 17.67 -5.31 9.00
C GLN A 160 17.91 -3.83 9.33
N TYR A 161 17.00 -2.95 8.90
CA TYR A 161 17.05 -1.53 9.21
C TYR A 161 16.31 -1.15 10.49
N GLY A 162 15.86 -2.11 11.30
CA GLY A 162 15.20 -1.87 12.59
C GLY A 162 13.89 -1.05 12.49
N LEU A 163 13.26 -1.05 11.31
CA LEU A 163 12.01 -0.34 11.03
C LEU A 163 10.78 -1.20 11.34
N ALA A 164 10.95 -2.54 11.32
CA ALA A 164 9.94 -3.51 11.73
C ALA A 164 10.30 -4.18 13.07
N THR A 165 9.33 -4.26 13.98
CA THR A 165 9.45 -5.01 15.25
C THR A 165 8.76 -6.37 15.18
N GLN A 166 7.84 -6.55 14.23
CA GLN A 166 7.07 -7.77 13.98
C GLN A 166 7.94 -9.03 13.79
N THR A 167 7.42 -10.16 14.27
CA THR A 167 7.98 -11.50 13.99
C THR A 167 7.35 -12.10 12.73
N LEU A 168 8.00 -13.11 12.13
CA LEU A 168 7.60 -13.65 10.83
C LEU A 168 6.16 -14.20 10.80
N LEU A 169 5.71 -14.85 11.88
CA LEU A 169 4.41 -15.54 11.89
C LEU A 169 3.21 -14.56 11.90
N PRO A 170 3.18 -13.53 12.75
CA PRO A 170 2.22 -12.43 12.63
C PRO A 170 2.26 -11.74 11.26
N TRP A 171 3.46 -11.48 10.73
CA TRP A 171 3.62 -10.87 9.41
C TRP A 171 2.97 -11.70 8.30
N LEU A 172 3.17 -13.03 8.32
CA LEU A 172 2.49 -13.95 7.39
C LEU A 172 0.97 -13.97 7.58
N GLY A 173 0.51 -13.80 8.83
CA GLY A 173 -0.91 -13.64 9.13
C GLY A 173 -1.50 -12.40 8.46
N ASP A 174 -0.80 -11.28 8.50
CA ASP A 174 -1.21 -10.04 7.83
C ASP A 174 -1.24 -10.22 6.30
N GLN A 175 -0.23 -10.89 5.74
CA GLN A 175 -0.21 -11.24 4.31
C GLN A 175 -1.41 -12.11 3.91
N LEU A 176 -1.80 -13.08 4.75
CA LEU A 176 -2.97 -13.92 4.50
C LEU A 176 -4.27 -13.12 4.57
N ILE A 177 -4.41 -12.21 5.52
CA ILE A 177 -5.57 -11.31 5.62
C ILE A 177 -5.68 -10.47 4.34
N ILE A 178 -4.58 -9.86 3.90
CA ILE A 178 -4.54 -9.06 2.67
C ILE A 178 -4.88 -9.92 1.44
N LEU A 179 -4.37 -11.15 1.36
CA LEU A 179 -4.69 -12.09 0.29
C LEU A 179 -6.20 -12.41 0.24
N LEU A 180 -6.83 -12.67 1.39
CA LEU A 180 -8.27 -12.96 1.47
C LEU A 180 -9.12 -11.74 1.10
N VAL A 181 -8.73 -10.55 1.54
CA VAL A 181 -9.36 -9.29 1.14
C VAL A 181 -9.29 -9.12 -0.38
N ASN A 182 -8.11 -9.32 -0.99
CA ASN A 182 -7.94 -9.24 -2.44
C ASN A 182 -8.71 -10.32 -3.20
N LEU A 183 -8.82 -11.53 -2.64
CA LEU A 183 -9.60 -12.61 -3.23
C LEU A 183 -11.08 -12.23 -3.32
N VAL A 184 -11.65 -11.75 -2.22
CA VAL A 184 -13.08 -11.40 -2.13
C VAL A 184 -13.38 -10.12 -2.92
N PHE A 185 -12.77 -8.99 -2.54
CA PHE A 185 -13.07 -7.70 -3.15
C PHE A 185 -12.58 -7.61 -4.60
N GLY A 186 -11.38 -8.11 -4.86
CA GLY A 186 -10.84 -8.21 -6.22
C GLY A 186 -11.67 -9.14 -7.11
N GLY A 187 -12.17 -10.25 -6.57
CA GLY A 187 -13.05 -11.15 -7.31
C GLY A 187 -14.39 -10.51 -7.65
N ILE A 188 -15.00 -9.77 -6.72
CA ILE A 188 -16.25 -9.03 -6.95
C ILE A 188 -16.08 -8.02 -8.08
N VAL A 189 -15.05 -7.17 -8.01
CA VAL A 189 -14.82 -6.14 -9.04
C VAL A 189 -14.42 -6.76 -10.38
N ALA A 190 -13.62 -7.83 -10.39
CA ALA A 190 -13.28 -8.55 -11.61
C ALA A 190 -14.52 -9.12 -12.31
N VAL A 191 -15.42 -9.76 -11.55
CA VAL A 191 -16.70 -10.26 -12.06
C VAL A 191 -17.55 -9.12 -12.62
N ALA A 192 -17.64 -7.99 -11.91
CA ALA A 192 -18.41 -6.83 -12.36
C ALA A 192 -17.84 -6.25 -13.66
N LEU A 193 -16.53 -5.99 -13.72
CA LEU A 193 -15.87 -5.40 -14.88
C LEU A 193 -15.93 -6.31 -16.11
N VAL A 194 -15.64 -7.60 -15.97
CA VAL A 194 -15.79 -8.56 -17.08
C VAL A 194 -17.26 -8.68 -17.49
N GLY A 195 -18.18 -8.58 -16.53
CA GLY A 195 -19.61 -8.50 -16.80
C GLY A 195 -20.01 -7.29 -17.65
N VAL A 196 -19.43 -6.11 -17.39
CA VAL A 196 -19.62 -4.88 -18.17
C VAL A 196 -19.06 -5.08 -19.59
N VAL A 197 -17.83 -5.55 -19.71
CA VAL A 197 -17.19 -5.80 -21.00
C VAL A 197 -18.02 -6.76 -21.86
N ARG A 198 -18.57 -7.82 -21.27
CA ARG A 198 -19.40 -8.81 -21.98
C ARG A 198 -20.75 -8.26 -22.44
N ARG A 199 -21.33 -7.30 -21.72
CA ARG A 199 -22.68 -6.77 -22.01
C ARG A 199 -22.68 -5.50 -22.85
N LEU A 200 -21.67 -4.66 -22.69
CA LEU A 200 -21.61 -3.30 -23.24
C LEU A 200 -20.34 -3.13 -24.07
N SER A 201 -20.09 -4.02 -25.03
CA SER A 201 -18.81 -4.14 -25.76
C SER A 201 -18.33 -2.87 -26.46
N ASP A 202 -19.22 -1.95 -26.82
CA ASP A 202 -18.86 -0.75 -27.57
C ASP A 202 -18.62 0.45 -26.64
N THR A 203 -19.24 0.45 -25.45
CA THR A 203 -19.17 1.52 -24.44
C THR A 203 -18.54 1.03 -23.12
N TRP A 204 -17.88 -0.13 -23.12
CA TRP A 204 -17.40 -0.78 -21.90
C TRP A 204 -16.39 0.07 -21.14
N TRP A 205 -15.64 0.93 -21.82
CA TRP A 205 -14.65 1.80 -21.22
C TRP A 205 -15.30 2.88 -20.35
N ILE A 206 -16.48 3.40 -20.75
CA ILE A 206 -17.26 4.35 -19.94
C ILE A 206 -17.79 3.64 -18.70
N TRP A 207 -18.53 2.55 -18.90
CA TRP A 207 -19.19 1.85 -17.81
C TRP A 207 -18.21 1.11 -16.90
N GLY A 208 -17.09 0.65 -17.44
CA GLY A 208 -15.98 0.09 -16.69
C GLY A 208 -15.34 1.14 -15.80
N ALA A 209 -15.08 2.35 -16.33
CA ALA A 209 -14.58 3.45 -15.52
C ALA A 209 -15.56 3.85 -14.41
N VAL A 210 -16.87 3.91 -14.69
CA VAL A 210 -17.90 4.19 -13.68
C VAL A 210 -17.91 3.12 -12.59
N VAL A 211 -17.92 1.84 -12.96
CA VAL A 211 -17.89 0.73 -11.99
C VAL A 211 -16.61 0.76 -11.15
N SER A 212 -15.45 0.97 -11.79
CA SER A 212 -14.17 1.12 -11.09
C SER A 212 -14.18 2.31 -10.13
N MET A 213 -14.73 3.46 -10.53
CA MET A 213 -14.82 4.65 -9.69
C MET A 213 -15.71 4.43 -8.47
N VAL A 214 -16.91 3.88 -8.67
CA VAL A 214 -17.84 3.56 -7.58
C VAL A 214 -17.21 2.55 -6.62
N PHE A 215 -16.56 1.52 -7.15
CA PHE A 215 -15.87 0.53 -6.34
C PHE A 215 -14.69 1.12 -5.57
N LEU A 216 -13.91 2.02 -6.18
CA LEU A 216 -12.81 2.71 -5.51
C LEU A 216 -13.31 3.57 -4.35
N ILE A 217 -14.36 4.37 -4.55
CA ILE A 217 -14.99 5.17 -3.49
C ILE A 217 -15.45 4.26 -2.35
N PHE A 218 -16.10 3.14 -2.70
CA PHE A 218 -16.55 2.15 -1.72
C PHE A 218 -15.38 1.58 -0.92
N ILE A 219 -14.29 1.17 -1.57
CA ILE A 219 -13.10 0.62 -0.89
C ILE A 219 -12.43 1.66 0.01
N VAL A 220 -12.24 2.89 -0.48
CA VAL A 220 -11.66 3.98 0.32
C VAL A 220 -12.49 4.30 1.57
N MET A 221 -13.82 4.21 1.46
CA MET A 221 -14.73 4.44 2.58
C MET A 221 -14.73 3.26 3.57
N ILE A 222 -14.69 2.02 3.10
CA ILE A 222 -14.78 0.84 3.96
C ILE A 222 -13.43 0.42 4.56
N ALA A 223 -12.31 0.73 3.91
CA ALA A 223 -10.99 0.27 4.33
C ALA A 223 -10.61 0.69 5.76
N PRO A 224 -10.81 1.95 6.21
CA PRO A 224 -10.48 2.35 7.57
C PRO A 224 -11.30 1.66 8.65
N VAL A 225 -12.53 1.23 8.31
CA VAL A 225 -13.48 0.65 9.26
C VAL A 225 -13.38 -0.87 9.28
N LEU A 226 -13.11 -1.51 8.13
CA LEU A 226 -13.12 -2.96 8.00
C LEU A 226 -11.73 -3.57 7.82
N ILE A 227 -10.87 -2.95 7.00
CA ILE A 227 -9.57 -3.55 6.62
C ILE A 227 -8.50 -3.20 7.65
N PHE A 228 -8.35 -1.92 7.99
CA PHE A 228 -7.28 -1.49 8.89
C PHE A 228 -7.38 -2.10 10.30
N PRO A 229 -8.57 -2.25 10.91
CA PRO A 229 -8.68 -2.89 12.22
C PRO A 229 -8.37 -4.39 12.24
N LEU A 230 -8.36 -5.06 11.07
CA LEU A 230 -7.92 -6.46 10.98
C LEU A 230 -6.41 -6.60 11.14
N LEU A 231 -5.66 -5.56 10.76
CA LEU A 231 -4.20 -5.55 10.76
C LEU A 231 -3.66 -4.89 12.04
N ASN A 232 -4.31 -3.82 12.50
CA ASN A 232 -3.81 -2.98 13.59
C ASN A 232 -4.83 -2.78 14.72
N LYS A 233 -4.32 -2.52 15.92
CA LYS A 233 -5.16 -2.17 17.07
C LYS A 233 -5.28 -0.66 17.20
N TYR A 234 -6.53 -0.19 17.25
CA TYR A 234 -6.87 1.21 17.49
C TYR A 234 -7.47 1.35 18.90
N THR A 235 -6.87 2.18 19.73
CA THR A 235 -7.39 2.50 21.07
C THR A 235 -7.62 4.00 21.19
N VAL A 236 -8.58 4.39 22.03
CA VAL A 236 -8.80 5.81 22.33
C VAL A 236 -7.61 6.31 23.16
N LEU A 237 -7.04 7.45 22.78
CA LEU A 237 -6.01 8.12 23.56
C LEU A 237 -6.69 8.90 24.68
N GLU A 238 -6.41 8.54 25.93
CA GLU A 238 -7.08 9.12 27.10
C GLU A 238 -6.30 10.24 27.77
N ASP A 239 -5.00 10.42 27.46
CA ASP A 239 -4.15 11.43 28.11
C ASP A 239 -4.59 12.86 27.72
N PRO A 240 -5.14 13.66 28.66
CA PRO A 240 -5.60 15.02 28.37
C PRO A 240 -4.48 15.94 27.91
N ARG A 241 -3.24 15.71 28.38
CA ARG A 241 -2.07 16.54 28.04
C ARG A 241 -1.74 16.52 26.55
N ILE A 242 -2.12 15.45 25.85
CA ILE A 242 -1.91 15.28 24.41
C ILE A 242 -3.21 15.57 23.65
N THR A 243 -4.35 15.08 24.16
CA THR A 243 -5.62 15.19 23.43
C THR A 243 -6.22 16.60 23.45
N GLU A 244 -6.09 17.37 24.53
CA GLU A 244 -6.67 18.71 24.61
C GLU A 244 -6.05 19.70 23.61
N PRO A 245 -4.71 19.79 23.45
CA PRO A 245 -4.10 20.64 22.43
C PRO A 245 -4.57 20.27 21.01
N ILE A 246 -4.65 18.98 20.68
CA ILE A 246 -5.11 18.49 19.37
C ILE A 246 -6.58 18.89 19.13
N LEU A 247 -7.46 18.64 20.10
CA LEU A 247 -8.88 18.98 19.99
C LEU A 247 -9.13 20.49 20.00
N SER A 248 -8.27 21.26 20.69
CA SER A 248 -8.29 22.72 20.65
C SER A 248 -7.96 23.23 19.24
N LEU A 249 -6.87 22.73 18.64
CA LEU A 249 -6.48 23.08 17.28
C LEU A 249 -7.56 22.68 16.25
N ALA A 250 -8.16 21.49 16.41
CA ALA A 250 -9.26 21.04 15.56
C ALA A 250 -10.46 22.00 15.65
N ARG A 251 -10.87 22.40 16.86
CA ARG A 251 -11.96 23.36 17.06
C ARG A 251 -11.65 24.74 16.47
N ALA A 252 -10.42 25.22 16.64
CA ALA A 252 -9.98 26.51 16.10
C ALA A 252 -10.06 26.54 14.56
N ASN A 253 -9.95 25.39 13.89
CA ASN A 253 -10.03 25.25 12.43
C ASN A 253 -11.38 24.68 11.95
N GLY A 254 -12.41 24.61 12.79
CA GLY A 254 -13.74 24.14 12.41
C GLY A 254 -13.83 22.64 12.12
N ILE A 255 -12.87 21.84 12.56
CA ILE A 255 -12.86 20.38 12.37
C ILE A 255 -13.66 19.72 13.51
N PRO A 256 -14.74 18.96 13.22
CA PRO A 256 -15.62 18.38 14.24
C PRO A 256 -15.04 17.09 14.87
N ALA A 257 -13.78 17.14 15.33
CA ALA A 257 -13.13 16.02 16.01
C ALA A 257 -13.62 15.87 17.45
N ARG A 258 -13.98 14.65 17.87
CA ARG A 258 -14.47 14.35 19.23
C ARG A 258 -13.59 13.40 20.03
N LYS A 259 -12.80 12.57 19.34
CA LYS A 259 -11.94 11.55 19.95
C LYS A 259 -10.63 11.52 19.19
N VAL A 260 -9.55 11.28 19.92
CA VAL A 260 -8.23 11.01 19.34
C VAL A 260 -7.95 9.53 19.55
N TYR A 261 -7.51 8.84 18.50
CA TYR A 261 -7.17 7.44 18.55
C TYR A 261 -5.66 7.29 18.35
N GLN A 262 -5.07 6.33 19.05
CA GLN A 262 -3.70 5.86 18.80
C GLN A 262 -3.76 4.50 18.10
N MET A 263 -2.87 4.29 17.15
CA MET A 263 -2.66 3.02 16.47
C MET A 263 -1.40 2.36 17.03
N ASP A 264 -1.51 1.10 17.47
CA ASP A 264 -0.34 0.31 17.87
C ASP A 264 0.37 -0.23 16.61
N ALA A 265 1.38 0.52 16.16
CA ALA A 265 2.23 0.16 15.02
C ALA A 265 3.47 -0.65 15.43
N SER A 266 3.60 -1.03 16.71
CA SER A 266 4.79 -1.70 17.25
C SER A 266 4.74 -3.23 17.17
N ARG A 267 3.68 -3.77 16.57
CA ARG A 267 3.44 -5.21 16.46
C ARG A 267 4.41 -5.94 15.56
#